data_AF-A0A948U6E5-F1
#
_entry.id   AF-A0A948U6E5-F1
#
_cell.length_a   1.000
_cell.length_b   1.000
_cell.length_c   1.000
_cell.angle_alpha   90.00
_cell.angle_beta   90.00
_cell.angle_gamma   90.00
#
_symmetry.space_group_name_H-M   'P 1'
#
loop_
_entity.id
_entity.type
_entity.pdbx_description
1 polymer ?
#
loop_
_entity_poly.entity_id
_entity_poly.type
_entity_poly.pdbx_seq_one_letter_code
_entity_poly.pdbx_strand_id
1 'polypeptide(L)'
;MANKNLFKRLSALGFALFGTEEDQNANSTLADMVKSKDLRLWEGFPVVLVNSAEKGLFNYDKVKWYLKHPFDKSYLTSLMIMSLALYKVLNLKFSWANEFYKSLTRQGKKEFNNFVEKFKNNDDLQVAGRVMSSDSLKSTFNNYFSQTQSKLSDLLSMKDELGFEYSLSQVFSPKQKELFLRKLKREKLTKTEREYFSRVVKKKVLALANPELHRLAQRLLE
;
A
#
# COMPACT_ATOMS: atom_id res chain seq x y z
N MET A 1 -15.81 18.54 23.18
CA MET A 1 -15.20 17.51 24.07
C MET A 1 -16.06 16.26 24.24
N ALA A 2 -17.40 16.36 24.30
CA ALA A 2 -18.29 15.22 24.53
C ALA A 2 -18.18 14.07 23.49
N ASN A 3 -17.96 14.39 22.21
CA ASN A 3 -17.90 13.39 21.14
C ASN A 3 -16.67 12.46 21.22
N LYS A 4 -15.48 12.97 21.58
CA LYS A 4 -14.24 12.16 21.65
C LYS A 4 -14.35 10.99 22.63
N ASN A 5 -15.07 11.18 23.74
CA ASN A 5 -15.25 10.15 24.76
C ASN A 5 -16.26 9.07 24.34
N LEU A 6 -17.22 9.40 23.47
CA LEU A 6 -18.14 8.42 22.91
C LEU A 6 -17.43 7.52 21.89
N PHE A 7 -16.68 8.09 20.95
CA PHE A 7 -15.93 7.33 19.95
C PHE A 7 -14.92 6.36 20.57
N LYS A 8 -14.21 6.77 21.64
CA LYS A 8 -13.27 5.90 22.35
C LYS A 8 -13.97 4.69 23.00
N ARG A 9 -15.17 4.89 23.56
CA ARG A 9 -15.98 3.81 24.16
C ARG A 9 -16.58 2.88 23.10
N LEU A 10 -16.99 3.42 21.95
CA LEU A 10 -17.51 2.63 20.84
C LEU A 10 -16.42 1.76 20.19
N SER A 11 -15.22 2.30 19.98
CA SER A 11 -14.06 1.54 19.47
C SER A 11 -13.64 0.41 20.41
N ALA A 12 -13.66 0.64 21.74
CA ALA A 12 -13.36 -0.39 22.73
C ALA A 12 -14.37 -1.56 22.74
N LEU A 13 -15.58 -1.33 22.21
CA LEU A 13 -16.66 -2.30 22.11
C LEU A 13 -16.81 -2.90 20.70
N GLY A 14 -15.80 -2.73 19.84
CA GLY A 14 -15.77 -3.34 18.51
C GLY A 14 -16.59 -2.61 17.44
N PHE A 15 -17.15 -1.43 17.76
CA PHE A 15 -17.91 -0.61 16.82
C PHE A 15 -17.08 0.61 16.40
N ALA A 16 -16.11 0.37 15.53
CA ALA A 16 -15.32 1.42 14.90
C ALA A 16 -16.15 2.10 13.80
N LEU A 17 -17.02 3.03 14.18
CA LEU A 17 -17.52 4.05 13.24
C LEU A 17 -16.29 4.73 12.66
N PHE A 18 -16.10 4.66 11.33
CA PHE A 18 -14.96 5.21 10.55
C PHE A 18 -14.16 6.15 11.43
N GLY A 19 -13.11 5.58 12.05
CA GLY A 19 -12.47 6.18 13.21
C GLY A 19 -12.29 7.65 12.88
N THR A 20 -12.78 8.53 13.75
CA THR A 20 -12.34 9.92 13.72
C THR A 20 -10.82 9.83 13.68
N GLU A 21 -10.25 10.03 12.50
CA GLU A 21 -8.83 10.12 12.29
C GLU A 21 -8.44 11.31 13.16
N GLU A 22 -8.05 11.05 14.42
CA GLU A 22 -7.05 11.89 15.02
C GLU A 22 -5.93 11.84 14.01
N ASP A 23 -5.81 12.92 13.21
CA ASP A 23 -4.83 13.10 12.16
C ASP A 23 -3.63 12.21 12.45
N GLN A 24 -3.59 11.01 11.84
CA GLN A 24 -2.37 10.25 11.77
C GLN A 24 -1.52 11.06 10.82
N ASN A 25 -0.93 12.12 11.34
CA ASN A 25 -0.23 13.13 10.58
C ASN A 25 1.10 12.51 10.20
N ALA A 26 1.05 11.65 9.20
CA ALA A 26 2.20 10.94 8.67
C ALA A 26 3.34 11.92 8.38
N ASN A 27 3.00 13.16 8.01
CA ASN A 27 3.96 14.23 7.78
C ASN A 27 4.68 14.68 9.05
N SER A 28 3.97 14.87 10.18
CA SER A 28 4.62 15.19 11.45
C SER A 28 5.39 13.99 12.01
N THR A 29 4.87 12.76 11.85
CA THR A 29 5.57 11.54 12.27
C THR A 29 6.89 11.36 11.51
N LEU A 30 6.89 11.52 10.18
CA LEU A 30 8.11 11.48 9.39
C LEU A 30 9.08 12.60 9.81
N ALA A 31 8.58 13.81 10.08
CA ALA A 31 9.40 14.90 10.59
C ALA A 31 10.01 14.58 11.98
N ASP A 32 9.25 13.95 12.87
CA ASP A 32 9.73 13.52 14.19
C ASP A 32 10.81 12.42 14.07
N MET A 33 10.65 11.47 13.14
CA MET A 33 11.70 10.49 12.82
C MET A 33 12.99 11.17 12.37
N VAL A 34 12.92 12.18 11.49
CA VAL A 34 14.10 12.95 11.06
C VAL A 34 14.75 13.67 12.25
N LYS A 35 13.96 14.38 13.07
CA LYS A 35 14.44 15.15 14.23
C LYS A 35 15.04 14.27 15.34
N SER A 36 14.54 13.04 15.49
CA SER A 36 15.03 12.11 16.52
C SER A 36 16.52 11.81 16.36
N LYS A 37 17.00 11.78 15.10
CA LYS A 37 18.35 11.31 14.72
C LYS A 37 18.68 9.92 15.26
N ASP A 38 17.66 9.15 15.63
CA ASP A 38 17.77 7.78 16.09
C ASP A 38 17.95 6.87 14.87
N LEU A 39 19.05 6.11 14.86
CA LEU A 39 19.40 5.26 13.72
C LEU A 39 18.35 4.17 13.46
N ARG A 40 17.75 3.60 14.51
CA ARG A 40 16.72 2.54 14.37
C ARG A 40 15.44 3.12 13.77
N LEU A 41 15.09 4.35 14.15
CA LEU A 41 13.96 5.05 13.53
C LEU A 41 14.28 5.40 12.07
N TRP A 42 15.52 5.80 11.76
CA TRP A 42 15.94 6.07 10.39
C TRP A 42 15.97 4.80 9.52
N GLU A 43 16.32 3.64 10.08
CA GLU A 43 16.22 2.34 9.42
C GLU A 43 14.76 2.00 9.05
N GLY A 44 13.82 2.35 9.92
CA GLY A 44 12.38 2.21 9.67
C GLY A 44 11.78 3.26 8.74
N PHE A 45 12.51 4.35 8.44
CA PHE A 45 12.01 5.47 7.64
C PHE A 45 11.45 5.07 6.26
N PRO A 46 12.11 4.21 5.46
CA PRO A 46 11.56 3.79 4.18
C PRO A 46 10.20 3.08 4.32
N VAL A 47 10.01 2.29 5.36
CA VAL A 47 8.73 1.58 5.61
C VAL A 47 7.61 2.59 5.89
N VAL A 48 7.85 3.55 6.76
CA VAL A 48 6.84 4.58 7.10
C VAL A 48 6.55 5.48 5.90
N LEU A 49 7.58 5.82 5.12
CA LEU A 49 7.44 6.62 3.90
C LEU A 49 6.56 5.94 2.87
N VAL A 50 6.85 4.68 2.50
CA VAL A 50 6.05 3.98 1.49
C VAL A 50 4.61 3.78 1.97
N ASN A 51 4.42 3.36 3.23
CA ASN A 51 3.08 3.12 3.78
C ASN A 51 2.24 4.40 3.86
N SER A 52 2.86 5.54 4.17
CA SER A 52 2.15 6.83 4.19
C SER A 52 1.86 7.36 2.79
N ALA A 53 2.76 7.14 1.83
CA ALA A 53 2.56 7.53 0.43
C ALA A 53 1.45 6.71 -0.24
N GLU A 54 1.42 5.39 -0.06
CA GLU A 54 0.37 4.52 -0.62
C GLU A 54 -1.01 4.82 -0.03
N LYS A 55 -1.07 5.31 1.21
CA LYS A 55 -2.31 5.78 1.84
C LYS A 55 -2.72 7.21 1.45
N GLY A 56 -1.95 7.89 0.60
CA GLY A 56 -2.20 9.29 0.22
C GLY A 56 -2.00 10.31 1.35
N LEU A 57 -1.34 9.91 2.45
CA LEU A 57 -1.15 10.75 3.65
C LEU A 57 0.17 11.55 3.62
N PHE A 58 1.11 11.14 2.77
CA PHE A 58 2.42 11.77 2.63
C PHE A 58 2.38 13.02 1.73
N ASN A 59 3.01 14.09 2.20
CA ASN A 59 3.29 15.30 1.43
C ASN A 59 4.65 15.88 1.86
N TYR A 60 5.60 15.85 0.93
CA TYR A 60 6.99 16.25 1.18
C TYR A 60 7.14 17.69 1.68
N ASP A 61 6.37 18.64 1.15
CA ASP A 61 6.43 20.05 1.56
C ASP A 61 5.84 20.26 2.96
N LYS A 62 4.79 19.50 3.32
CA LYS A 62 4.27 19.49 4.69
C LYS A 62 5.30 18.93 5.68
N VAL A 63 6.01 17.85 5.34
CA VAL A 63 7.10 17.34 6.20
C VAL A 63 8.18 18.41 6.40
N LYS A 64 8.62 19.05 5.31
CA LYS A 64 9.58 20.17 5.37
C LYS A 64 9.12 21.32 6.24
N TRP A 65 7.82 21.62 6.25
CA TRP A 65 7.26 22.69 7.07
C TRP A 65 7.39 22.40 8.58
N TYR A 66 7.24 21.14 9.00
CA TYR A 66 7.48 20.72 10.39
C TYR A 66 8.97 20.77 10.81
N LEU A 67 9.90 20.82 9.86
CA LEU A 67 11.33 20.88 10.08
C LEU A 67 11.83 22.32 10.09
N LYS A 68 12.02 22.89 11.28
CA LYS A 68 12.41 24.31 11.42
C LYS A 68 13.89 24.55 11.06
N HIS A 69 14.78 23.59 11.34
CA HIS A 69 16.20 23.76 11.11
C HIS A 69 16.62 23.33 9.69
N PRO A 70 17.51 24.09 9.01
CA PRO A 70 18.00 23.73 7.67
C PRO A 70 18.67 22.35 7.61
N PHE A 71 19.38 21.95 8.67
CA PHE A 71 19.99 20.62 8.76
C PHE A 71 18.94 19.50 8.78
N ASP A 72 17.82 19.66 9.47
CA ASP A 72 16.80 18.62 9.47
C ASP A 72 16.17 18.45 8.08
N LYS A 73 16.03 19.55 7.32
CA LYS A 73 15.55 19.50 5.92
C LYS A 73 16.54 18.76 5.01
N SER A 74 17.85 18.91 5.23
CA SER A 74 18.85 18.15 4.48
C SER A 74 18.84 16.67 4.89
N TYR A 75 18.63 16.37 6.18
CA TYR A 75 18.48 14.99 6.66
C TYR A 75 17.27 14.30 6.03
N LEU A 76 16.12 14.98 5.99
CA LEU A 76 14.94 14.49 5.28
C LEU A 76 15.26 14.17 3.82
N THR A 77 15.99 15.07 3.14
CA THR A 77 16.35 14.86 1.73
C THR A 77 17.24 13.63 1.55
N SER A 78 18.27 13.47 2.38
CA SER A 78 19.19 12.31 2.32
C SER A 78 18.45 11.00 2.64
N LEU A 79 17.57 10.99 3.65
CA LEU A 79 16.72 9.84 3.99
C LEU A 79 15.77 9.46 2.86
N MET A 80 15.12 10.44 2.21
CA MET A 80 14.31 10.20 1.03
C MET A 80 15.12 9.57 -0.11
N ILE A 81 16.31 10.11 -0.40
CA ILE A 81 17.21 9.57 -1.44
C ILE A 81 17.63 8.13 -1.12
N MET A 82 17.97 7.84 0.14
CA MET A 82 18.27 6.50 0.63
C MET A 82 17.08 5.55 0.43
N SER A 83 15.87 5.97 0.80
CA SER A 83 14.66 5.16 0.59
C SER A 83 14.44 4.85 -0.89
N LEU A 84 14.59 5.83 -1.78
CA LEU A 84 14.49 5.61 -3.23
C LEU A 84 15.53 4.60 -3.74
N ALA A 85 16.77 4.71 -3.27
CA ALA A 85 17.84 3.79 -3.66
C ALA A 85 17.53 2.36 -3.20
N LEU A 86 17.04 2.20 -1.96
CA LEU A 86 16.61 0.93 -1.42
C LEU A 86 15.48 0.32 -2.27
N TYR A 87 14.43 1.08 -2.60
CA TYR A 87 13.33 0.60 -3.43
C TYR A 87 13.80 0.16 -4.80
N LYS A 88 14.74 0.89 -5.41
CA LYS A 88 15.33 0.51 -6.69
C LYS A 88 16.09 -0.82 -6.60
N VAL A 89 16.91 -1.03 -5.57
CA VAL A 89 17.65 -2.29 -5.38
C VAL A 89 16.70 -3.47 -5.14
N LEU A 90 15.58 -3.22 -4.45
CA LEU A 90 14.52 -4.22 -4.22
C LEU A 90 13.55 -4.38 -5.40
N ASN A 91 13.79 -3.68 -6.52
CA ASN A 91 12.92 -3.67 -7.71
C ASN A 91 11.46 -3.24 -7.45
N LEU A 92 11.24 -2.41 -6.43
CA LEU A 92 9.93 -1.83 -6.10
C LEU A 92 9.69 -0.55 -6.91
N LYS A 93 8.46 -0.38 -7.39
CA LYS A 93 8.06 0.76 -8.22
C LYS A 93 6.93 1.51 -7.54
N PHE A 94 7.12 2.80 -7.32
CA PHE A 94 6.11 3.71 -6.77
C PHE A 94 5.97 4.93 -7.69
N SER A 95 4.73 5.35 -7.94
CA SER A 95 4.41 6.46 -8.85
C SER A 95 5.08 7.76 -8.44
N TRP A 96 5.05 8.07 -7.13
CA TRP A 96 5.66 9.27 -6.56
C TRP A 96 7.20 9.26 -6.61
N ALA A 97 7.83 8.07 -6.58
CA ALA A 97 9.28 7.96 -6.49
C ALA A 97 9.99 8.45 -7.76
N ASN A 98 9.38 8.23 -8.94
CA ASN A 98 9.92 8.72 -10.21
C ASN A 98 9.92 10.25 -10.27
N GLU A 99 8.84 10.88 -9.83
CA GLU A 99 8.72 12.34 -9.80
C GLU A 99 9.69 12.95 -8.79
N PHE A 100 9.82 12.34 -7.62
CA PHE A 100 10.84 12.78 -6.65
C PHE A 100 12.26 12.65 -7.21
N TYR A 101 12.61 11.54 -7.85
CA TYR A 101 13.93 11.36 -8.47
C TYR A 101 14.23 12.41 -9.54
N LYS A 102 13.24 12.75 -10.38
CA LYS A 102 13.39 13.81 -11.40
C LYS A 102 13.68 15.17 -10.76
N SER A 103 13.06 15.46 -9.62
CA SER A 103 13.24 16.71 -8.86
C SER A 103 14.61 16.84 -8.16
N LEU A 104 15.39 15.76 -8.07
CA LEU A 104 16.69 15.79 -7.41
C LEU A 104 17.72 16.64 -8.16
N THR A 105 18.53 17.37 -7.40
CA THR A 105 19.70 18.08 -7.92
C THR A 105 20.76 17.10 -8.43
N ARG A 106 21.76 17.60 -9.18
CA ARG A 106 22.91 16.79 -9.64
C ARG A 106 23.60 16.07 -8.48
N GLN A 107 23.75 16.76 -7.34
CA GLN A 107 24.34 16.18 -6.14
C GLN A 107 23.44 15.09 -5.53
N GLY A 108 22.13 15.30 -5.47
CA GLY A 108 21.18 14.29 -4.98
C GLY A 108 21.16 13.03 -5.86
N LYS A 109 21.29 13.18 -7.19
CA LYS A 109 21.42 12.03 -8.11
C LYS A 109 22.74 11.28 -7.93
N LYS A 110 23.83 11.99 -7.60
CA LYS A 110 25.12 11.36 -7.26
C LYS A 110 25.02 10.56 -5.95
N GLU A 111 24.40 11.15 -4.93
CA GLU A 111 24.13 10.49 -3.64
C GLU A 111 23.24 9.25 -3.82
N PHE A 112 22.18 9.36 -4.62
CA PHE A 112 21.32 8.23 -4.99
C PHE A 112 22.11 7.07 -5.61
N ASN A 113 22.93 7.34 -6.62
CA ASN A 113 23.72 6.30 -7.28
C ASN A 113 24.73 5.68 -6.31
N ASN A 114 25.34 6.48 -5.43
CA ASN A 114 26.21 5.97 -4.38
C ASN A 114 25.48 5.00 -3.43
N PHE A 115 24.28 5.37 -2.96
CA PHE A 115 23.49 4.46 -2.12
C PHE A 115 23.05 3.20 -2.85
N VAL A 116 22.69 3.28 -4.15
CA VAL A 116 22.36 2.08 -4.94
C VAL A 116 23.54 1.10 -4.98
N GLU A 117 24.76 1.59 -5.21
CA GLU A 117 25.95 0.73 -5.22
C GLU A 117 26.24 0.16 -3.83
N LYS A 118 26.13 0.98 -2.78
CA LYS A 118 26.31 0.52 -1.39
C LYS A 118 25.30 -0.56 -0.99
N PHE A 119 24.04 -0.37 -1.35
CA PHE A 119 23.02 -1.39 -1.14
C PHE A 119 23.31 -2.67 -1.95
N LYS A 120 23.79 -2.60 -3.18
CA LYS A 120 24.13 -3.82 -3.95
C LYS A 120 25.28 -4.61 -3.32
N ASN A 121 26.28 -3.91 -2.79
CA ASN A 121 27.48 -4.52 -2.22
C ASN A 121 27.35 -4.88 -0.73
N ASN A 122 26.21 -4.55 -0.09
CA ASN A 122 26.01 -4.66 1.36
C ASN A 122 27.02 -3.87 2.20
N ASP A 123 27.51 -2.77 1.66
CA ASP A 123 28.39 -1.86 2.38
C ASP A 123 27.60 -0.93 3.30
N ASP A 124 28.27 -0.41 4.32
CA ASP A 124 27.74 0.68 5.13
C ASP A 124 27.49 1.96 4.31
N LEU A 125 26.37 2.63 4.60
CA LEU A 125 25.93 3.85 3.97
C LEU A 125 26.19 5.05 4.88
N GLN A 126 26.64 6.15 4.31
CA GLN A 126 26.71 7.42 5.02
C GLN A 126 25.49 8.27 4.67
N VAL A 127 24.47 8.24 5.54
CA VAL A 127 23.20 8.95 5.37
C VAL A 127 23.20 10.17 6.28
N ALA A 128 23.10 11.37 5.70
CA ALA A 128 23.11 12.62 6.46
C ALA A 128 24.31 12.76 7.44
N GLY A 129 25.47 12.21 7.07
CA GLY A 129 26.69 12.22 7.89
C GLY A 129 26.77 11.12 8.95
N ARG A 130 25.79 10.20 9.00
CA ARG A 130 25.76 9.06 9.92
C ARG A 130 25.95 7.75 9.17
N VAL A 131 26.68 6.83 9.78
CA VAL A 131 26.92 5.49 9.21
C VAL A 131 25.74 4.59 9.56
N MET A 132 25.21 3.89 8.57
CA MET A 132 24.08 2.96 8.68
C MET A 132 24.41 1.67 7.93
N SER A 133 24.00 0.52 8.49
CA SER A 133 24.21 -0.78 7.86
C SER A 133 23.19 -1.03 6.75
N SER A 134 23.67 -1.37 5.55
CA SER A 134 22.81 -1.80 4.43
C SER A 134 21.96 -3.01 4.80
N ASP A 135 22.55 -3.99 5.47
CA ASP A 135 21.87 -5.24 5.85
C ASP A 135 20.75 -5.00 6.86
N SER A 136 21.00 -4.15 7.87
CA SER A 136 19.99 -3.79 8.87
C SER A 136 18.82 -3.03 8.25
N LEU A 137 19.10 -2.11 7.32
CA LEU A 137 18.08 -1.40 6.53
C LEU A 137 17.21 -2.36 5.70
N LYS A 138 17.84 -3.26 4.93
CA LYS A 138 17.12 -4.24 4.11
C LYS A 138 16.30 -5.20 4.94
N SER A 139 16.87 -5.74 6.02
CA SER A 139 16.19 -6.66 6.93
C SER A 139 14.98 -5.99 7.57
N THR A 140 15.16 -4.78 8.13
CA THR A 140 14.07 -3.98 8.71
C THR A 140 12.98 -3.73 7.67
N PHE A 141 13.37 -3.27 6.48
CA PHE A 141 12.41 -3.02 5.42
C PHE A 141 11.62 -4.27 5.05
N ASN A 142 12.29 -5.38 4.76
CA ASN A 142 11.62 -6.63 4.37
C ASN A 142 10.68 -7.14 5.48
N ASN A 143 11.14 -7.14 6.73
CA ASN A 143 10.34 -7.65 7.85
C ASN A 143 9.03 -6.86 8.02
N TYR A 144 9.09 -5.53 7.98
CA TYR A 144 7.89 -4.70 8.20
C TYR A 144 7.06 -4.48 6.92
N PHE A 145 7.70 -4.42 5.76
CA PHE A 145 7.00 -4.26 4.48
C PHE A 145 6.21 -5.51 4.14
N SER A 146 6.78 -6.72 4.30
CA SER A 146 6.04 -7.98 4.07
C SER A 146 4.86 -8.15 5.03
N GLN A 147 4.99 -7.76 6.30
CA GLN A 147 3.86 -7.78 7.26
C GLN A 147 2.76 -6.77 6.91
N THR A 148 3.12 -5.63 6.31
CA THR A 148 2.12 -4.63 5.90
C THR A 148 1.45 -5.04 4.60
N GLN A 149 2.21 -5.58 3.65
CA GLN A 149 1.69 -6.07 2.37
C GLN A 149 0.79 -7.29 2.55
N SER A 150 1.10 -8.22 3.47
CA SER A 150 0.20 -9.34 3.78
C SER A 150 -1.11 -8.84 4.39
N LYS A 151 -1.06 -7.93 5.38
CA LYS A 151 -2.28 -7.35 5.96
C LYS A 151 -3.08 -6.52 4.97
N LEU A 152 -2.42 -5.79 4.08
CA LEU A 152 -3.09 -4.99 3.05
C LEU A 152 -3.64 -5.89 1.95
N SER A 153 -2.92 -6.94 1.52
CA SER A 153 -3.45 -7.94 0.58
C SER A 153 -4.59 -8.70 1.20
N ASP A 154 -4.56 -9.01 2.49
CA ASP A 154 -5.65 -9.67 3.20
C ASP A 154 -6.86 -8.73 3.30
N LEU A 155 -6.68 -7.45 3.65
CA LEU A 155 -7.76 -6.46 3.69
C LEU A 155 -8.32 -6.12 2.30
N LEU A 156 -7.46 -6.02 1.29
CA LEU A 156 -7.87 -5.84 -0.11
C LEU A 156 -8.56 -7.09 -0.63
N SER A 157 -8.07 -8.30 -0.30
CA SER A 157 -8.74 -9.56 -0.65
C SER A 157 -10.10 -9.66 0.04
N MET A 158 -10.23 -9.25 1.30
CA MET A 158 -11.53 -9.18 1.99
C MET A 158 -12.46 -8.14 1.36
N LYS A 159 -11.94 -6.97 0.97
CA LYS A 159 -12.71 -5.90 0.31
C LYS A 159 -13.12 -6.30 -1.11
N ASP A 160 -12.23 -6.94 -1.85
CA ASP A 160 -12.47 -7.47 -3.18
C ASP A 160 -13.39 -8.68 -3.10
N GLU A 161 -13.31 -9.52 -2.07
CA GLU A 161 -14.25 -10.62 -1.82
C GLU A 161 -15.64 -10.09 -1.47
N LEU A 162 -15.76 -8.99 -0.71
CA LEU A 162 -17.02 -8.28 -0.46
C LEU A 162 -17.57 -7.59 -1.72
N GLY A 163 -16.72 -6.95 -2.53
CA GLY A 163 -17.12 -6.29 -3.79
C GLY A 163 -17.46 -7.30 -4.89
N PHE A 164 -16.72 -8.39 -4.97
CA PHE A 164 -16.98 -9.53 -5.84
C PHE A 164 -18.26 -10.24 -5.43
N GLU A 165 -18.48 -10.46 -4.13
CA GLU A 165 -19.71 -11.06 -3.65
C GLU A 165 -20.92 -10.16 -3.89
N TYR A 166 -20.78 -8.85 -3.66
CA TYR A 166 -21.83 -7.89 -4.02
C TYR A 166 -22.15 -7.96 -5.52
N SER A 167 -21.13 -7.95 -6.38
CA SER A 167 -21.30 -8.01 -7.84
C SER A 167 -21.90 -9.35 -8.31
N LEU A 168 -21.48 -10.47 -7.73
CA LEU A 168 -22.08 -11.78 -8.00
C LEU A 168 -23.55 -11.82 -7.58
N SER A 169 -23.91 -11.16 -6.49
CA SER A 169 -25.30 -11.06 -6.01
C SER A 169 -26.21 -10.25 -6.94
N GLN A 170 -25.65 -9.29 -7.68
CA GLN A 170 -26.41 -8.53 -8.69
C GLN A 170 -26.79 -9.39 -9.90
N VAL A 171 -25.97 -10.40 -10.23
CA VAL A 171 -26.14 -11.20 -11.46
C VAL A 171 -26.73 -12.59 -11.18
N PHE A 172 -26.42 -13.18 -10.03
CA PHE A 172 -26.75 -14.55 -9.69
C PHE A 172 -27.58 -14.64 -8.41
N SER A 173 -28.62 -15.47 -8.44
CA SER A 173 -29.31 -15.87 -7.21
C SER A 173 -28.38 -16.72 -6.32
N PRO A 174 -28.69 -16.89 -5.01
CA PRO A 174 -27.83 -17.64 -4.09
C PRO A 174 -27.41 -19.02 -4.62
N LYS A 175 -28.36 -19.79 -5.17
CA LYS A 175 -28.07 -21.12 -5.74
C LYS A 175 -27.24 -21.06 -7.03
N GLN A 176 -27.45 -20.05 -7.88
CA GLN A 176 -26.68 -19.88 -9.11
C GLN A 176 -25.22 -19.53 -8.82
N LYS A 177 -25.01 -18.67 -7.81
CA LYS A 177 -23.70 -18.26 -7.32
C LYS A 177 -22.92 -19.42 -6.73
N GLU A 178 -23.55 -20.23 -5.89
CA GLU A 178 -22.97 -21.47 -5.36
C GLU A 178 -22.46 -22.35 -6.52
N LEU A 179 -23.30 -22.59 -7.53
CA LEU A 179 -22.92 -23.41 -8.68
C LEU A 179 -21.82 -22.79 -9.55
N PHE A 180 -21.80 -21.46 -9.69
CA PHE A 180 -20.72 -20.73 -10.36
C PHE A 180 -19.39 -20.94 -9.64
N LEU A 181 -19.34 -20.72 -8.32
CA LEU A 181 -18.12 -20.86 -7.51
C LEU A 181 -17.64 -22.31 -7.45
N ARG A 182 -18.55 -23.27 -7.26
CA ARG A 182 -18.22 -24.71 -7.28
C ARG A 182 -17.65 -25.15 -8.64
N LYS A 183 -18.18 -24.60 -9.74
CA LYS A 183 -17.64 -24.87 -11.09
C LYS A 183 -16.25 -24.24 -11.28
N LEU A 184 -16.02 -23.03 -10.78
CA LEU A 184 -14.72 -22.35 -10.81
C LEU A 184 -13.66 -23.14 -10.02
N LYS A 185 -14.03 -23.69 -8.86
CA LYS A 185 -13.20 -24.57 -8.01
C LYS A 185 -13.03 -26.00 -8.54
N ARG A 186 -13.59 -26.31 -9.72
CA ARG A 186 -13.57 -27.65 -10.36
C ARG A 186 -14.20 -28.75 -9.50
N GLU A 187 -15.14 -28.40 -8.63
CA GLU A 187 -15.86 -29.36 -7.80
C GLU A 187 -16.84 -30.21 -8.64
N LYS A 188 -17.14 -31.41 -8.16
CA LYS A 188 -18.13 -32.29 -8.81
C LYS A 188 -19.54 -31.73 -8.59
N LEU A 189 -20.22 -31.43 -9.70
CA LEU A 189 -21.65 -31.11 -9.71
C LEU A 189 -22.47 -32.40 -9.89
N THR A 190 -23.59 -32.50 -9.20
CA THR A 190 -24.59 -33.58 -9.38
C THR A 190 -25.28 -33.47 -10.75
N LYS A 191 -26.05 -34.50 -11.14
CA LYS A 191 -26.75 -34.52 -12.44
C LYS A 191 -27.69 -33.32 -12.61
N THR A 192 -28.49 -33.03 -11.59
CA THR A 192 -29.44 -31.91 -11.57
C THR A 192 -28.74 -30.56 -11.53
N GLU A 193 -27.66 -30.44 -10.78
CA GLU A 193 -26.85 -29.22 -10.72
C GLU A 193 -26.16 -28.91 -12.05
N ARG A 194 -25.67 -29.93 -12.77
CA ARG A 194 -25.11 -29.75 -14.12
C ARG A 194 -26.16 -29.29 -15.12
N GLU A 195 -27.36 -29.85 -15.05
CA GLU A 195 -28.48 -29.44 -15.90
C GLU A 195 -28.87 -27.99 -15.61
N TYR A 196 -29.04 -27.63 -14.33
CA TYR A 196 -29.38 -26.28 -13.92
C TYR A 196 -28.27 -25.27 -14.30
N PHE A 197 -27.00 -25.63 -14.08
CA PHE A 197 -25.86 -24.83 -14.52
C PHE A 197 -25.93 -24.59 -16.03
N SER A 198 -26.15 -25.64 -16.82
CA SER A 198 -26.13 -25.55 -18.29
C SER A 198 -27.30 -24.72 -18.84
N ARG A 199 -28.49 -24.84 -18.24
CA ARG A 199 -29.69 -24.14 -18.71
C ARG A 199 -29.74 -22.67 -18.30
N VAL A 200 -29.25 -22.35 -17.10
CA VAL A 200 -29.44 -21.03 -16.47
C VAL A 200 -28.12 -20.30 -16.26
N VAL A 201 -27.19 -20.89 -15.50
CA VAL A 201 -25.94 -20.21 -15.09
C VAL A 201 -25.02 -19.95 -16.29
N LYS A 202 -24.87 -20.93 -17.18
CA LYS A 202 -23.97 -20.87 -18.33
C LYS A 202 -24.28 -19.71 -19.27
N LYS A 203 -25.56 -19.38 -19.48
CA LYS A 203 -25.97 -18.25 -20.34
C LYS A 203 -25.48 -16.92 -19.78
N LYS A 204 -25.61 -16.71 -18.47
CA LYS A 204 -25.10 -15.52 -17.78
C LYS A 204 -23.58 -15.45 -17.83
N VAL A 205 -22.89 -16.58 -17.63
CA VAL A 205 -21.43 -16.65 -17.75
C VAL A 205 -20.96 -16.31 -19.16
N LEU A 206 -21.64 -16.80 -20.20
CA LEU A 206 -21.33 -16.45 -21.59
C LEU A 206 -21.54 -14.96 -21.88
N ALA A 207 -22.58 -14.35 -21.33
CA ALA A 207 -22.82 -12.92 -21.45
C ALA A 207 -21.71 -12.10 -20.76
N LEU A 208 -21.35 -12.45 -19.52
CA LEU A 208 -20.25 -11.81 -18.79
C LEU A 208 -18.89 -11.98 -19.48
N ALA A 209 -18.69 -13.09 -20.20
CA ALA A 209 -17.48 -13.36 -20.97
C ALA A 209 -17.45 -12.67 -22.34
N ASN A 210 -18.52 -11.97 -22.74
CA ASN A 210 -18.54 -11.24 -24.01
C ASN A 210 -17.82 -9.89 -23.86
N PRO A 211 -16.69 -9.66 -24.57
CA PRO A 211 -15.88 -8.46 -24.40
C PRO A 211 -16.57 -7.18 -24.88
N GLU A 212 -17.39 -7.27 -25.93
CA GLU A 212 -18.13 -6.11 -26.46
C GLU A 212 -19.24 -5.67 -25.50
N LEU A 213 -19.98 -6.63 -24.92
CA LEU A 213 -20.98 -6.33 -23.90
C LEU A 213 -20.34 -5.70 -22.66
N HIS A 214 -19.17 -6.19 -22.23
CA HIS A 214 -18.41 -5.61 -21.13
C HIS A 214 -18.02 -4.16 -21.42
N ARG A 215 -17.46 -3.89 -22.62
CA ARG A 215 -17.08 -2.55 -23.06
C ARG A 215 -18.27 -1.58 -23.09
N LEU A 216 -19.43 -2.03 -23.58
CA LEU A 216 -20.64 -1.21 -23.61
C LEU A 216 -21.14 -0.89 -22.19
N ALA A 217 -21.11 -1.87 -21.29
CA ALA A 217 -21.51 -1.66 -19.89
C ALA A 217 -20.61 -0.64 -19.18
N GLN A 218 -19.30 -0.65 -19.44
CA GLN A 218 -18.35 0.33 -18.89
C GLN A 218 -18.68 1.76 -19.36
N ARG A 219 -18.95 1.95 -20.66
CA ARG A 219 -19.30 3.26 -21.23
C ARG A 219 -20.60 3.86 -20.70
N LEU A 220 -21.50 3.06 -20.13
CA LEU A 220 -22.74 3.53 -19.51
C LEU A 220 -22.54 4.03 -18.08
N LEU A 221 -21.38 3.75 -17.48
CA LEU A 221 -21.03 4.15 -16.11
C LEU A 221 -20.04 5.32 -16.06
N GLU A 222 -19.57 5.77 -17.24
CA GLU A 222 -18.79 7.01 -17.46
C GLU A 222 -19.74 8.21 -17.61
#